data_AF-A0A842V261-F1
#
_entry.id   AF-A0A842V261-F1
#
_cell.length_a   1.000
_cell.length_b   1.000
_cell.length_c   1.000
_cell.angle_alpha   90.00
_cell.angle_beta   90.00
_cell.angle_gamma   90.00
#
_symmetry.space_group_name_H-M   'P 1'
#
loop_
_entity.id
_entity.type
_entity.pdbx_description
1 polymer ?
#
loop_
_entity_poly.entity_id
_entity_poly.type
_entity_poly.pdbx_seq_one_letter_code
_entity_poly.pdbx_strand_id
1 'polypeptide(L)'
;MSVLTPEKALKILDDAPEQHHFRLYMGTNIKNLKELAEALEIMADRSFSHHVSPTKNDFSSWIKEVVGDHQLADRVSGMESKKKMVKEIRKRVSSLEKRSSEHALLKTDYMKLGANDFAVGIVVGFIIGVVIAAVM
;
A
#
# COMPACT_ATOMS: atom_id res chain seq x y z
N MET A 1 -17.32 5.86 -6.78
CA MET A 1 -16.16 4.96 -6.58
C MET A 1 -14.97 5.84 -6.22
N SER A 2 -14.35 5.67 -5.04
CA SER A 2 -13.18 6.49 -4.68
C SER A 2 -12.00 6.14 -5.58
N VAL A 3 -11.39 7.11 -6.24
CA VAL A 3 -10.16 6.91 -7.02
C VAL A 3 -9.07 6.36 -6.10
N LEU A 4 -8.41 5.27 -6.51
CA LEU A 4 -7.29 4.70 -5.77
C LEU A 4 -6.03 5.50 -6.12
N THR A 5 -5.65 6.44 -5.25
CA THR A 5 -4.42 7.21 -5.40
C THR A 5 -3.20 6.41 -4.91
N PRO A 6 -1.98 6.74 -5.36
CA PRO A 6 -0.76 6.10 -4.87
C PRO A 6 -0.54 6.27 -3.36
N GLU A 7 -0.86 7.44 -2.82
CA GLU A 7 -0.79 7.69 -1.37
C GLU A 7 -1.77 6.81 -0.60
N LYS A 8 -3.00 6.66 -1.10
CA LYS A 8 -3.98 5.75 -0.52
C LYS A 8 -3.52 4.30 -0.62
N ALA A 9 -2.85 3.93 -1.70
CA ALA A 9 -2.29 2.59 -1.87
C ALA A 9 -1.18 2.30 -0.84
N LEU A 10 -0.27 3.25 -0.60
CA LEU A 10 0.74 3.15 0.44
C LEU A 10 0.11 3.01 1.83
N LYS A 11 -0.90 3.83 2.15
CA LYS A 11 -1.60 3.77 3.44
C LYS A 11 -2.28 2.41 3.68
N ILE A 12 -2.86 1.80 2.65
CA ILE A 12 -3.49 0.47 2.75
C ILE A 12 -2.43 -0.65 2.93
N LEU A 13 -1.22 -0.46 2.41
CA LEU A 13 -0.13 -1.42 2.55
C LEU A 13 0.66 -1.27 3.85
N ASP A 14 0.41 -0.20 4.61
CA ASP A 14 1.14 0.11 5.83
C ASP A 14 0.74 -0.80 7.00
N ASP A 15 1.56 -0.78 8.04
CA ASP A 15 1.28 -1.50 9.28
C ASP A 15 0.15 -0.82 10.05
N ALA A 16 -0.82 -1.60 10.51
CA ALA A 16 -1.81 -1.14 11.47
C ALA A 16 -1.13 -0.78 12.80
N PRO A 17 -1.69 0.18 13.57
CA PRO A 17 -1.20 0.45 14.92
C PRO A 17 -1.27 -0.81 15.81
N GLU A 18 -0.33 -0.98 16.73
CA GLU A 18 -0.20 -2.19 17.57
C GLU A 18 -1.50 -2.58 18.29
N GLN A 19 -2.25 -1.59 18.77
CA GLN A 19 -3.53 -1.79 19.46
C GLN A 19 -4.64 -2.33 18.54
N HIS A 20 -4.48 -2.20 17.22
CA HIS A 20 -5.43 -2.64 16.19
C HIS A 20 -4.93 -3.86 15.39
N HIS A 21 -3.81 -4.46 15.76
CA HIS A 21 -3.39 -5.71 15.13
C HIS A 21 -4.45 -6.79 15.30
N PHE A 22 -4.59 -7.64 14.28
CA PHE A 22 -5.50 -8.78 14.36
C PHE A 22 -4.87 -9.88 15.20
N ARG A 23 -5.54 -10.26 16.29
CA ARG A 23 -5.04 -11.24 17.26
C ARG A 23 -5.47 -12.65 16.86
N LEU A 24 -4.50 -13.52 16.65
CA LEU A 24 -4.74 -14.96 16.49
C LEU A 24 -4.70 -15.65 17.86
N TYR A 25 -5.59 -16.62 18.09
CA TYR A 25 -5.79 -17.26 19.40
C TYR A 25 -4.55 -17.97 19.98
N MET A 26 -3.52 -18.26 19.16
CA MET A 26 -2.32 -19.03 19.56
C MET A 26 -1.02 -18.56 18.86
N GLY A 27 -0.94 -17.30 18.40
CA GLY A 27 0.21 -16.89 17.57
C GLY A 27 0.43 -15.39 17.45
N THR A 28 1.25 -15.04 16.46
CA THR A 28 1.67 -13.67 16.15
C THR A 28 0.48 -12.80 15.72
N ASN A 29 0.51 -11.54 16.15
CA ASN A 29 -0.43 -10.51 15.75
C ASN A 29 -0.20 -10.13 14.29
N ILE A 30 -1.27 -10.05 13.49
CA ILE A 30 -1.20 -9.65 12.08
C ILE A 30 -1.34 -8.14 12.01
N LYS A 31 -0.34 -7.47 11.44
CA LYS A 31 -0.31 -6.00 11.37
C LYS A 31 -0.75 -5.43 10.02
N ASN A 32 -0.63 -6.18 8.92
CA ASN A 32 -0.93 -5.67 7.57
C ASN A 32 -1.50 -6.76 6.64
N LEU A 33 -1.85 -6.36 5.40
CA LEU A 33 -2.44 -7.28 4.41
C LEU A 33 -1.49 -8.38 3.92
N LYS A 34 -0.16 -8.16 3.95
CA LYS A 34 0.82 -9.15 3.52
C LYS A 34 0.89 -10.29 4.54
N GLU A 35 1.05 -9.93 5.81
CA GLU A 35 1.03 -10.88 6.92
C GLU A 35 -0.31 -11.61 6.99
N LEU A 36 -1.43 -10.95 6.70
CA LEU A 36 -2.72 -11.62 6.63
C LEU A 36 -2.73 -12.72 5.57
N ALA A 37 -2.20 -12.45 4.37
CA ALA A 37 -2.14 -13.44 3.30
C ALA A 37 -1.24 -14.63 3.66
N GLU A 38 -0.10 -14.38 4.29
CA GLU A 38 0.83 -15.41 4.76
C GLU A 38 0.21 -16.25 5.89
N ALA A 39 -0.37 -15.58 6.89
CA ALA A 39 -1.05 -16.24 8.00
C ALA A 39 -2.18 -17.14 7.50
N LEU A 40 -3.03 -16.65 6.58
CA LEU A 40 -4.11 -17.44 5.98
C LEU A 40 -3.61 -18.65 5.17
N GLU A 41 -2.42 -18.60 4.59
CA GLU A 41 -1.87 -19.72 3.82
C GLU A 41 -1.49 -20.90 4.73
N ILE A 42 -0.90 -20.61 5.89
CA ILE A 42 -0.42 -21.62 6.85
C ILE A 42 -1.44 -21.95 7.95
N MET A 43 -2.47 -21.13 8.12
CA MET A 43 -3.49 -21.30 9.16
C MET A 43 -4.26 -22.62 9.00
N ALA A 44 -4.42 -23.36 10.10
CA ALA A 44 -5.24 -24.56 10.14
C ALA A 44 -6.72 -24.23 9.90
N ASP A 45 -7.46 -25.13 9.24
CA ASP A 45 -8.85 -24.87 8.86
C ASP A 45 -9.76 -24.65 10.09
N ARG A 46 -9.48 -25.33 11.21
CA ARG A 46 -10.19 -25.09 12.48
C ARG A 46 -10.05 -23.63 12.94
N SER A 47 -8.84 -23.08 12.90
CA SER A 47 -8.57 -21.69 13.28
C SER A 47 -9.27 -20.71 12.33
N PHE A 48 -9.29 -21.03 11.04
CA PHE A 48 -9.99 -20.23 10.03
C PHE A 48 -11.50 -20.19 10.28
N SER A 49 -12.12 -21.34 10.57
CA SER A 49 -13.56 -21.45 10.86
C SER A 49 -14.01 -20.73 12.13
N HIS A 50 -13.08 -20.39 13.05
CA HIS A 50 -13.42 -19.53 14.20
C HIS A 50 -13.64 -18.06 13.80
N HIS A 51 -13.00 -17.61 12.72
CA HIS A 51 -13.06 -16.23 12.23
C HIS A 51 -14.05 -16.07 11.06
N VAL A 52 -14.30 -17.16 10.33
CA VAL A 52 -15.12 -17.17 9.11
C VAL A 52 -16.23 -18.21 9.24
N SER A 53 -17.46 -17.74 9.06
CA SER A 53 -18.69 -18.53 9.02
C SER A 53 -19.63 -17.95 7.95
N PRO A 54 -20.74 -18.64 7.59
CA PRO A 54 -21.66 -18.16 6.57
C PRO A 54 -22.25 -16.76 6.84
N THR A 55 -22.26 -16.31 8.09
CA THR A 55 -22.84 -15.01 8.50
C THR A 55 -21.80 -13.99 8.95
N LYS A 56 -20.52 -14.38 9.05
CA LYS A 56 -19.49 -13.56 9.69
C LYS A 56 -18.11 -13.81 9.07
N ASN A 57 -17.38 -12.74 8.81
CA ASN A 57 -15.97 -12.81 8.43
C ASN A 57 -15.16 -11.73 9.14
N ASP A 58 -14.47 -12.11 10.22
CA ASP A 58 -13.67 -11.18 11.03
C ASP A 58 -12.55 -10.49 10.24
N PHE A 59 -11.95 -11.20 9.28
CA PHE A 59 -10.92 -10.63 8.42
C PHE A 59 -11.48 -9.51 7.55
N SER A 60 -12.69 -9.68 7.02
CA SER A 60 -13.35 -8.63 6.23
C SER A 60 -13.62 -7.38 7.06
N SER A 61 -14.07 -7.53 8.31
CA SER A 61 -14.30 -6.43 9.25
C SER A 61 -13.00 -5.71 9.58
N TRP A 62 -11.93 -6.45 9.85
CA TRP A 62 -10.61 -5.87 10.13
C TRP A 62 -10.03 -5.12 8.93
N ILE A 63 -10.14 -5.67 7.71
CA ILE A 63 -9.72 -5.00 6.48
C ILE A 63 -10.50 -3.70 6.27
N LYS A 64 -11.78 -3.69 6.62
CA LYS A 64 -12.64 -2.51 6.46
C LYS A 64 -12.31 -1.41 7.47
N GLU A 65 -12.26 -1.77 8.75
CA GLU A 65 -12.24 -0.80 9.85
C GLU A 65 -10.82 -0.40 10.26
N VAL A 66 -9.84 -1.30 10.13
CA VAL A 66 -8.44 -1.04 10.51
C VAL A 66 -7.59 -0.67 9.30
N VAL A 67 -7.62 -1.51 8.24
CA VAL A 67 -6.81 -1.27 7.03
C VAL A 67 -7.44 -0.17 6.15
N GLY A 68 -8.77 -0.02 6.18
CA GLY A 68 -9.50 0.98 5.39
C GLY A 68 -9.69 0.61 3.90
N ASP A 69 -9.47 -0.64 3.50
CA ASP A 69 -9.73 -1.11 2.13
C ASP A 69 -11.13 -1.71 1.99
N HIS A 70 -12.15 -0.85 1.98
CA HIS A 70 -13.55 -1.24 1.80
C HIS A 70 -13.76 -2.12 0.56
N GLN A 71 -13.05 -1.83 -0.53
CA GLN A 71 -13.20 -2.59 -1.77
C GLN A 71 -12.76 -4.05 -1.60
N LEU A 72 -11.67 -4.28 -0.87
CA LEU A 72 -11.21 -5.63 -0.55
C LEU A 72 -12.14 -6.30 0.47
N ALA A 73 -12.54 -5.57 1.52
CA ALA A 73 -13.45 -6.07 2.54
C ALA A 73 -14.75 -6.62 1.93
N ASP A 74 -15.38 -5.86 1.03
CA ASP A 74 -16.61 -6.26 0.37
C ASP A 74 -16.41 -7.54 -0.45
N ARG A 75 -15.28 -7.66 -1.18
CA ARG A 75 -14.96 -8.84 -1.99
C ARG A 75 -14.76 -10.10 -1.15
N VAL A 76 -14.13 -9.98 0.02
CA VAL A 76 -13.80 -11.14 0.86
C VAL A 76 -14.89 -11.48 1.87
N SER A 77 -15.83 -10.57 2.14
CA SER A 77 -16.88 -10.73 3.15
C SER A 77 -17.63 -12.07 3.04
N GLY A 78 -18.04 -12.48 1.83
CA GLY A 78 -18.73 -13.74 1.57
C GLY A 78 -17.83 -14.93 1.23
N MET A 79 -16.51 -14.84 1.42
CA MET A 79 -15.58 -15.92 1.08
C MET A 79 -15.38 -16.90 2.23
N GLU A 80 -15.88 -18.12 2.07
CA GLU A 80 -15.65 -19.22 3.03
C GLU A 80 -14.40 -20.05 2.70
N SER A 81 -13.80 -19.84 1.53
CA SER A 81 -12.61 -20.59 1.10
C SER A 81 -11.35 -19.80 1.40
N LYS A 82 -10.52 -20.34 2.31
CA LYS A 82 -9.19 -19.84 2.64
C LYS A 82 -8.34 -19.57 1.39
N LYS A 83 -8.28 -20.52 0.46
CA LYS A 83 -7.51 -20.39 -0.79
C LYS A 83 -8.02 -19.24 -1.68
N LYS A 84 -9.35 -19.06 -1.79
CA LYS A 84 -9.93 -17.94 -2.55
C LYS A 84 -9.59 -16.60 -1.90
N MET A 85 -9.69 -16.53 -0.58
CA MET A 85 -9.39 -15.32 0.20
C MET A 85 -7.92 -14.91 0.06
N VAL A 86 -6.97 -15.84 0.25
CA VAL A 86 -5.53 -15.60 0.05
C VAL A 86 -5.26 -15.06 -1.35
N LYS A 87 -5.87 -15.66 -2.38
CA LYS A 87 -5.69 -15.22 -3.77
C LYS A 87 -6.17 -13.79 -3.98
N GLU A 88 -7.34 -13.43 -3.46
CA GLU A 88 -7.88 -12.07 -3.60
C GLU A 88 -7.07 -11.03 -2.83
N ILE A 89 -6.58 -11.36 -1.62
CA ILE A 89 -5.72 -10.48 -0.84
C ILE A 89 -4.39 -10.25 -1.59
N ARG A 90 -3.73 -11.32 -2.06
CA ARG A 90 -2.47 -11.21 -2.84
C ARG A 90 -2.64 -10.39 -4.11
N LYS A 91 -3.71 -10.64 -4.86
CA LYS A 91 -4.05 -9.87 -6.06
C LYS A 91 -4.20 -8.39 -5.74
N ARG A 92 -4.87 -8.08 -4.61
CA ARG A 92 -5.04 -6.69 -4.17
C ARG A 92 -3.72 -6.06 -3.77
N VAL A 93 -2.91 -6.72 -2.94
CA VAL A 93 -1.58 -6.26 -2.53
C VAL A 93 -0.71 -5.93 -3.75
N SER A 94 -0.60 -6.84 -4.71
CA SER A 94 0.18 -6.61 -5.94
C SER A 94 -0.32 -5.39 -6.74
N SER A 95 -1.65 -5.21 -6.81
CA SER A 95 -2.24 -4.04 -7.49
C SER A 95 -2.01 -2.70 -6.77
N LEU A 96 -1.79 -2.74 -5.45
CA LEU A 96 -1.47 -1.58 -4.63
C LEU A 96 0.02 -1.25 -4.78
N GLU A 97 0.90 -2.25 -4.72
CA GLU A 97 2.34 -2.10 -4.87
C GLU A 97 2.73 -1.56 -6.25
N LYS A 98 2.08 -2.05 -7.31
CA LYS A 98 2.31 -1.53 -8.66
C LYS A 98 1.97 -0.04 -8.73
N ARG A 99 0.85 0.37 -8.15
CA ARG A 99 0.36 1.75 -8.19
C ARG A 99 1.16 2.69 -7.29
N SER A 100 1.68 2.21 -6.16
CA SER A 100 2.62 2.99 -5.35
C SER A 100 3.97 3.15 -6.06
N SER A 101 4.47 2.08 -6.71
CA SER A 101 5.75 2.10 -7.42
C SER A 101 5.73 3.01 -8.64
N GLU A 102 4.68 2.96 -9.46
CA GLU A 102 4.51 3.85 -10.63
C GLU A 102 4.61 5.33 -10.24
N HIS A 103 3.99 5.71 -9.12
CA HIS A 103 4.05 7.08 -8.62
C HIS A 103 5.45 7.47 -8.11
N ALA A 104 6.16 6.55 -7.45
CA ALA A 104 7.53 6.80 -6.99
C ALA A 104 8.49 7.04 -8.17
N LEU A 105 8.32 6.29 -9.26
CA LEU A 105 9.09 6.47 -10.50
C LEU A 105 8.80 7.82 -11.15
N LEU A 106 7.52 8.16 -11.35
CA LEU A 106 7.12 9.46 -11.92
C LEU A 106 7.66 10.63 -11.10
N LYS A 107 7.50 10.60 -9.77
CA LYS A 107 8.00 11.66 -8.88
C LYS A 107 9.52 11.88 -9.02
N THR A 108 10.27 10.79 -9.16
CA THR A 108 11.73 10.87 -9.34
C THR A 108 12.11 11.50 -10.67
N ASP A 109 11.41 11.15 -11.75
CA ASP A 109 11.68 11.70 -13.08
C ASP A 109 11.33 13.20 -13.19
N TYR A 110 10.19 13.62 -12.62
CA TYR A 110 9.83 15.04 -12.54
C TYR A 110 10.86 15.86 -11.76
N MET A 111 11.38 15.34 -10.64
CA MET A 111 12.42 16.04 -9.88
C MET A 111 13.74 16.15 -10.64
N LYS A 112 14.13 15.12 -11.41
CA LYS A 112 15.34 15.16 -12.25
C LYS A 112 15.20 16.18 -13.40
N LEU A 113 14.03 16.24 -14.02
CA LEU A 113 13.77 17.19 -15.12
C LEU A 113 13.85 18.64 -14.62
N GLY A 114 13.17 18.95 -13.50
CA GLY A 114 13.22 20.28 -12.90
C GLY A 114 14.62 20.68 -12.39
N ALA A 115 15.38 19.72 -11.86
CA ALA A 115 16.76 19.96 -11.42
C ALA A 115 17.69 20.30 -12.60
N ASN A 116 17.52 19.66 -13.74
CA ASN A 116 18.30 19.95 -14.95
C ASN A 116 17.99 21.34 -15.49
N ASP A 117 16.72 21.72 -15.59
CA ASP A 117 16.32 23.06 -16.04
C ASP A 117 16.84 24.15 -15.10
N PHE A 118 16.80 23.90 -13.78
CA PHE A 118 17.37 24.80 -12.77
C PHE A 118 18.89 24.92 -12.88
N ALA A 119 19.60 23.81 -13.08
CA ALA A 119 21.05 23.80 -13.24
C ALA A 119 21.49 24.57 -14.49
N VAL A 120 20.76 24.45 -15.60
CA VAL A 120 21.00 25.25 -16.82
C VAL A 120 20.83 26.74 -16.51
N GLY A 121 19.79 27.12 -15.77
CA GLY A 121 19.59 28.50 -15.33
C GLY A 121 20.75 29.05 -14.49
N ILE A 122 21.27 28.25 -13.54
CA ILE A 122 22.45 28.62 -12.73
C ILE A 122 23.67 28.83 -13.62
N VAL A 123 23.96 27.89 -14.53
CA VAL A 123 25.16 27.97 -15.39
C VAL A 123 25.08 29.18 -16.31
N VAL A 124 23.94 29.39 -16.97
CA VAL A 124 23.74 30.55 -17.85
C VAL A 124 23.83 31.86 -17.07
N GLY A 125 23.18 31.94 -15.91
CA GLY A 125 23.22 33.13 -15.04
C GLY A 125 24.63 33.44 -14.54
N PHE A 126 25.40 32.43 -14.15
CA PHE A 126 26.78 32.61 -13.69
C PHE A 126 27.69 33.11 -14.82
N ILE A 127 27.59 32.53 -16.02
CA ILE A 127 28.39 32.97 -17.17
C ILE A 127 28.06 34.42 -17.54
N ILE A 128 26.78 34.78 -17.60
CA ILE A 128 26.37 36.17 -17.87
C ILE A 128 26.90 37.11 -16.77
N GLY A 129 26.76 36.72 -15.50
CA GLY A 129 27.26 37.51 -14.37
C GLY A 129 28.77 37.74 -14.41
N VAL A 130 29.56 36.71 -14.73
CA VAL A 130 31.02 36.83 -14.88
C VAL A 130 31.39 37.75 -16.04
N VAL A 131 30.71 37.64 -17.18
CA VAL A 131 30.98 38.52 -18.35
C VAL A 131 30.66 39.98 -18.03
N ILE A 132 29.51 40.24 -17.39
CA ILE A 132 29.14 41.60 -16.96
C ILE A 132 30.17 42.16 -15.98
N ALA A 133 30.60 41.36 -15.00
CA ALA A 133 31.58 41.77 -14.01
C ALA A 133 32.98 42.04 -14.60
N ALA A 134 33.35 41.39 -15.71
CA ALA A 134 34.63 41.59 -16.38
C ALA A 134 34.64 42.77 -17.37
N VAL A 135 33.47 43.29 -17.76
CA VAL A 135 33.32 44.39 -18.73
C VAL A 135 33.15 45.76 -18.05
N MET A 136 32.82 45.78 -16.75
CA MET A 136 32.82 46.99 -15.91
C MET A 136 34.14 47.13 -15.15
#